data_AF-A0A0M3J9L6-F1
#
_entry.id   AF-A0A0M3J9L6-F1
#
_cell.length_a   1.000
_cell.length_b   1.000
_cell.length_c   1.000
_cell.angle_alpha   90.00
_cell.angle_beta   90.00
_cell.angle_gamma   90.00
#
_symmetry.space_group_name_H-M   'P 1'
#
loop_
_entity.id
_entity.type
_entity.pdbx_description
1 polymer ?
#
loop_
_entity_poly.entity_id
_entity_poly.type
_entity_poly.pdbx_seq_one_letter_code
_entity_poly.pdbx_strand_id
1 'polypeptide(L)'
;MDDRQCPRLVMIHCDIKDGVLTLTAPEHEPIEVHLQKVLDANQIVIIKMYDDLKNAGLDCGQEVGDWLSKVLNEDGPLGLLQYKAGLYSERWSHRGYRWFFGIAPIKEKVSRIF
;
A
#
# COMPACT_ATOMS: atom_id res chain seq x y z
N MET A 1 2.87 1.55 -6.31
CA MET A 1 4.22 1.08 -6.69
C MET A 1 4.19 -0.44 -6.54
N ASP A 2 4.64 -1.16 -7.55
CA ASP A 2 4.69 -2.64 -7.57
C ASP A 2 6.15 -3.10 -7.69
N ASP A 3 6.42 -4.38 -7.40
CA ASP A 3 7.72 -5.03 -7.65
C ASP A 3 8.18 -4.90 -9.11
N ARG A 4 7.22 -4.90 -10.05
CA ARG A 4 7.47 -4.65 -11.48
C ARG A 4 7.93 -3.23 -11.80
N GLN A 5 7.57 -2.26 -10.97
CA GLN A 5 7.98 -0.86 -11.12
C GLN A 5 9.28 -0.58 -10.36
N CYS A 6 9.52 -1.27 -9.24
CA CYS A 6 10.74 -1.14 -8.45
C CYS A 6 11.19 -2.51 -7.94
N PRO A 7 12.10 -3.20 -8.66
CA PRO A 7 12.57 -4.54 -8.29
C PRO A 7 13.23 -4.61 -6.91
N ARG A 8 13.75 -3.47 -6.42
CA ARG A 8 14.39 -3.36 -5.10
C ARG A 8 13.42 -3.59 -3.94
N LEU A 9 12.11 -3.47 -4.17
CA LEU A 9 11.08 -3.84 -3.19
C LEU A 9 11.22 -5.31 -2.73
N VAL A 10 11.70 -6.20 -3.61
CA VAL A 10 11.88 -7.63 -3.30
C VAL A 10 12.99 -7.87 -2.27
N MET A 11 13.90 -6.91 -2.09
CA MET A 11 14.97 -7.01 -1.09
C MET A 11 14.49 -6.68 0.33
N ILE A 12 13.27 -6.16 0.48
CA ILE A 12 12.70 -5.83 1.78
C ILE A 12 12.06 -7.08 2.37
N HIS A 13 12.59 -7.52 3.49
CA HIS A 13 12.00 -8.55 4.34
C HIS A 13 11.02 -7.93 5.31
N CYS A 14 9.83 -8.50 5.40
CA CYS A 14 8.77 -8.07 6.31
C CYS A 14 8.47 -9.17 7.32
N ASP A 15 8.44 -8.83 8.60
CA ASP A 15 8.02 -9.72 9.68
C ASP A 15 6.96 -9.02 10.53
N ILE A 16 5.94 -9.75 10.97
CA ILE A 16 4.90 -9.21 11.86
C ILE A 16 4.85 -10.09 13.10
N LYS A 17 5.18 -9.50 14.26
CA LYS A 17 5.11 -10.15 15.56
C LYS A 17 4.50 -9.20 16.57
N ASP A 18 3.55 -9.71 17.36
CA ASP A 18 2.91 -8.98 18.47
C ASP A 18 2.38 -7.59 18.09
N GLY A 19 1.88 -7.43 16.87
CA GLY A 19 1.34 -6.16 16.37
C GLY A 19 2.38 -5.13 15.94
N VAL A 20 3.65 -5.54 15.81
CA VAL A 20 4.75 -4.74 15.27
C VAL A 20 5.14 -5.30 13.91
N LEU A 21 5.14 -4.44 12.89
CA LEU A 21 5.69 -4.74 11.57
C LEU A 21 7.15 -4.31 11.55
N THR A 22 8.05 -5.26 11.36
CA THR A 22 9.49 -5.02 11.19
C THR A 22 9.85 -5.13 9.73
N LEU A 23 10.46 -4.08 9.17
CA LEU A 23 11.02 -4.07 7.82
C LEU A 23 12.53 -4.14 7.92
N THR A 24 13.13 -5.03 7.14
CA THR A 24 14.58 -5.22 7.09
C THR A 24 15.03 -5.23 5.63
N ALA A 25 16.15 -4.59 5.34
CA ALA A 25 16.76 -4.59 4.01
C ALA A 25 18.28 -4.76 4.15
N PRO A 26 18.97 -5.31 3.13
CA PRO A 26 20.43 -5.38 3.14
C PRO A 26 21.04 -3.99 3.32
N GLU A 27 22.06 -3.87 4.18
CA GLU A 27 22.82 -2.62 4.40
C GLU A 27 22.04 -1.47 5.07
N HIS A 28 20.82 -1.71 5.56
CA HIS A 28 20.02 -0.72 6.28
C HIS A 28 19.60 -1.24 7.66
N GLU A 29 19.60 -0.35 8.65
CA GLU A 29 19.05 -0.68 9.98
C GLU A 29 17.56 -1.02 9.86
N PRO A 30 17.07 -2.06 10.54
CA PRO A 30 15.65 -2.40 10.54
C PRO A 30 14.79 -1.25 11.07
N ILE A 31 13.57 -1.13 10.56
CA ILE A 31 12.57 -0.21 11.10
C ILE A 31 11.35 -0.96 11.60
N GLU A 32 10.79 -0.49 12.70
CA GLU A 32 9.62 -1.07 13.35
C GLU A 32 8.43 -0.11 13.27
N VAL A 33 7.27 -0.67 12.93
CA VAL A 33 6.00 0.04 12.83
C VAL A 33 5.01 -0.61 13.78
N HIS A 34 4.63 0.11 14.84
CA HIS A 34 3.60 -0.37 15.75
C HIS A 34 2.21 -0.19 15.11
N LEU A 35 1.64 -1.28 14.63
CA LEU A 35 0.36 -1.26 13.91
C LEU A 35 -0.79 -0.75 14.79
N GLN A 36 -0.74 -1.00 16.09
CA GLN A 36 -1.75 -0.46 17.02
C GLN A 36 -1.70 1.07 17.09
N LYS A 37 -0.50 1.68 17.11
CA LYS A 37 -0.35 3.14 17.09
C LYS A 37 -0.91 3.74 15.78
N VAL A 38 -0.71 3.06 14.66
CA VAL A 38 -1.26 3.48 13.35
C VAL A 38 -2.79 3.44 13.37
N LEU A 39 -3.37 2.38 13.92
CA LEU A 39 -4.81 2.24 14.09
C LEU A 39 -5.40 3.31 15.02
N ASP A 40 -4.72 3.59 16.13
CA ASP A 40 -5.16 4.56 17.14
C ASP A 40 -5.03 6.01 16.63
N ALA A 41 -3.97 6.32 15.88
CA ALA A 41 -3.79 7.61 15.23
C ALA A 41 -4.86 7.86 14.15
N ASN A 42 -5.31 6.79 13.48
CA ASN A 42 -6.37 6.79 12.47
C ASN A 42 -6.19 7.90 11.41
N GLN A 43 -4.95 8.15 11.01
CA GLN A 43 -4.60 9.16 10.00
C GLN A 43 -4.90 8.61 8.62
N ILE A 44 -6.09 8.91 8.10
CA ILE A 44 -6.53 8.46 6.78
C ILE A 44 -5.94 9.40 5.72
N VAL A 45 -5.19 8.81 4.78
CA VAL A 45 -4.67 9.51 3.60
C VAL A 45 -5.27 8.90 2.34
N ILE A 46 -5.58 9.75 1.36
CA ILE A 46 -6.08 9.34 0.04
C ILE A 46 -4.95 9.48 -0.96
N ILE A 47 -4.50 8.36 -1.51
CA ILE A 47 -3.45 8.32 -2.51
C ILE A 47 -3.99 7.83 -3.84
N LYS A 48 -3.32 8.24 -4.92
CA LYS A 48 -3.62 7.75 -6.26
C LYS A 48 -2.69 6.60 -6.58
N MET A 49 -3.27 5.46 -6.94
CA MET A 49 -2.56 4.27 -7.40
C MET A 49 -3.07 3.92 -8.81
N TYR A 50 -2.24 3.32 -9.67
CA TYR A 50 -2.60 2.72 -10.98
C TYR A 50 -3.71 3.45 -11.78
N ASP A 51 -3.34 4.25 -12.78
CA ASP A 51 -4.29 5.01 -13.62
C ASP A 51 -5.23 5.91 -12.80
N ASP A 52 -4.69 6.72 -11.89
CA ASP A 52 -5.43 7.70 -11.06
C ASP A 52 -6.55 7.10 -10.18
N LEU A 53 -6.51 5.80 -9.83
CA LEU A 53 -7.43 5.22 -8.87
C LEU A 53 -7.11 5.68 -7.45
N LYS A 54 -8.05 6.38 -6.83
CA LYS A 54 -7.93 6.84 -5.45
C LYS A 54 -8.17 5.69 -4.47
N ASN A 55 -7.24 5.51 -3.56
CA ASN A 55 -7.32 4.54 -2.48
C ASN A 55 -6.99 5.24 -1.17
N ALA A 56 -7.84 5.02 -0.17
CA ALA A 56 -7.66 5.48 1.18
C ALA A 56 -7.01 4.39 2.02
N GLY A 57 -6.11 4.78 2.90
CA GLY A 57 -5.51 3.90 3.89
C GLY A 57 -4.96 4.71 5.06
N LEU A 58 -4.45 4.00 6.05
CA LEU A 58 -3.82 4.63 7.21
C LEU A 58 -2.35 4.87 6.91
N ASP A 59 -1.88 6.06 7.26
CA ASP A 59 -0.47 6.42 7.15
C ASP A 59 0.35 5.75 8.26
N CYS A 60 1.40 5.02 7.89
CA CYS A 60 2.32 4.38 8.83
C CYS A 60 3.41 5.35 9.35
N GLY A 61 3.41 6.59 8.88
CA GLY A 61 4.27 7.66 9.38
C GLY A 61 5.49 7.94 8.51
N GLN A 62 6.02 9.16 8.67
CA GLN A 62 7.11 9.70 7.86
C GLN A 62 8.41 8.89 7.99
N GLU A 63 8.71 8.34 9.17
CA GLU A 63 9.94 7.58 9.43
C GLU A 63 10.08 6.37 8.50
N VAL A 64 8.96 5.67 8.26
CA VAL A 64 8.90 4.53 7.34
C VAL A 64 9.04 4.98 5.89
N GLY A 65 8.46 6.13 5.56
CA GLY A 65 8.64 6.76 4.26
C GLY A 65 10.10 7.08 3.96
N ASP A 66 10.79 7.72 4.90
CA ASP A 66 12.20 8.08 4.78
C ASP A 66 13.09 6.83 4.70
N TRP A 67 12.75 5.79 5.46
CA TRP A 67 13.43 4.49 5.38
C TRP A 67 13.26 3.85 4.00
N LEU A 68 12.03 3.83 3.47
CA LEU A 68 11.74 3.29 2.13
C LEU A 68 12.45 4.08 1.03
N SER A 69 12.47 5.42 1.11
CA SER A 69 13.18 6.24 0.13
C SER A 69 14.68 5.91 0.10
N LYS A 70 15.31 5.67 1.26
CA LYS A 70 16.72 5.24 1.35
C LYS A 70 16.93 3.85 0.76
N VAL A 71 16.11 2.88 1.17
CA VAL A 71 16.25 1.48 0.73
C VAL A 71 15.97 1.33 -0.76
N LEU A 72 15.02 2.09 -1.31
CA LEU A 72 14.65 2.02 -2.72
C LEU A 72 15.45 2.98 -3.60
N ASN A 73 16.25 3.90 -3.01
CA ASN A 73 17.04 4.93 -3.69
C ASN A 73 16.20 5.68 -4.72
N GLU A 74 15.00 6.07 -4.29
CA GLU A 74 14.06 6.85 -5.07
C GLU A 74 14.15 8.31 -4.59
N ASP A 75 14.21 9.25 -5.54
CA ASP A 75 14.31 10.69 -5.24
C ASP A 75 12.98 11.28 -4.71
N GLY A 76 11.88 10.53 -4.85
CA GLY A 76 10.55 10.94 -4.41
C GLY A 76 10.24 10.61 -2.95
N PRO A 77 9.35 11.39 -2.29
CA PRO A 77 8.85 11.02 -0.97
C PRO A 77 8.03 9.73 -1.08
N LEU A 78 8.47 8.70 -0.36
CA LEU A 78 7.73 7.44 -0.24
C LEU A 78 6.97 7.39 1.09
N GLY A 79 6.00 6.49 1.16
CA GLY A 79 5.21 6.26 2.37
C GLY A 79 4.65 4.85 2.37
N LEU A 80 4.43 4.32 3.57
CA LEU A 80 3.78 3.03 3.75
C LEU A 80 2.33 3.24 4.16
N LEU A 81 1.42 2.59 3.44
CA LEU A 81 -0.02 2.68 3.67
C LEU A 81 -0.54 1.36 4.24
N GLN A 82 -1.15 1.40 5.42
CA GLN A 82 -1.87 0.26 5.96
C GLN A 82 -3.30 0.21 5.42
N TYR A 83 -3.67 -0.91 4.81
CA TYR A 83 -5.06 -1.16 4.43
C TYR A 83 -5.94 -1.43 5.66
N LYS A 84 -7.10 -0.79 5.70
CA LYS A 84 -8.15 -1.02 6.70
C LYS A 84 -9.50 -1.15 5.98
N ALA A 85 -10.25 -2.20 6.32
CA ALA A 85 -11.64 -2.32 5.88
C ALA A 85 -12.45 -1.12 6.40
N GLY A 86 -13.41 -0.63 5.63
CA GLY A 86 -14.15 0.61 5.90
C GLY A 86 -13.66 1.81 5.10
N LEU A 87 -12.50 1.71 4.43
CA LEU A 87 -11.89 2.84 3.74
C LEU A 87 -12.21 2.84 2.23
N TYR A 88 -12.22 4.05 1.67
CA TYR A 88 -12.53 4.30 0.27
C TYR A 88 -11.51 3.66 -0.66
N SER A 89 -11.96 2.91 -1.68
CA SER A 89 -11.09 2.31 -2.69
C SER A 89 -11.76 2.35 -4.06
N GLU A 90 -11.08 2.96 -5.04
CA GLU A 90 -11.46 2.92 -6.45
C GLU A 90 -10.82 1.71 -7.16
N ARG A 91 -11.56 1.07 -8.05
CA ARG A 91 -11.13 -0.07 -8.86
C ARG A 91 -11.70 0.03 -10.28
N TRP A 92 -11.00 -0.55 -11.25
CA TRP A 92 -11.42 -0.57 -12.67
C TRP A 92 -12.44 -1.65 -13.03
N SER A 93 -12.82 -2.52 -12.08
CA SER A 93 -13.81 -3.55 -12.39
C SER A 93 -14.48 -4.17 -11.16
N HIS A 94 -15.70 -4.67 -11.39
CA HIS A 94 -16.39 -5.58 -10.50
C HIS A 94 -16.41 -6.98 -11.12
N ARG A 95 -16.17 -8.02 -10.31
CA ARG A 95 -16.44 -9.40 -10.76
C ARG A 95 -17.94 -9.51 -11.03
N GLY A 96 -18.30 -9.70 -12.29
CA GLY A 96 -19.69 -9.82 -12.73
C GLY A 96 -19.89 -11.12 -13.50
N TYR A 97 -21.13 -11.63 -13.52
CA TYR A 97 -21.49 -12.88 -14.19
C TYR A 97 -21.01 -12.97 -15.65
N ARG A 98 -20.88 -11.83 -16.34
CA ARG A 98 -20.40 -11.75 -17.73
C ARG A 98 -18.95 -12.24 -17.93
N TRP A 99 -18.13 -12.23 -16.88
CA TRP A 99 -16.74 -12.72 -16.96
C TRP A 99 -16.68 -14.23 -17.17
N PHE A 100 -17.67 -14.98 -16.65
CA PHE A 100 -17.78 -16.42 -16.86
C PHE A 100 -18.07 -16.79 -18.33
N PHE A 101 -18.48 -15.82 -19.14
CA PHE A 101 -18.72 -15.98 -20.58
C PHE A 101 -17.64 -15.33 -21.45
N GLY A 102 -16.45 -15.06 -20.90
CA GLY A 102 -15.31 -14.53 -21.66
C GLY A 102 -15.40 -13.04 -22.00
N ILE A 103 -16.41 -12.32 -21.48
CA ILE A 103 -16.54 -10.88 -21.67
C ILE A 103 -15.83 -10.18 -20.50
N ALA A 104 -14.58 -9.80 -20.73
CA ALA A 104 -13.84 -8.94 -19.80
C ALA A 104 -14.45 -7.52 -19.82
N PRO A 105 -14.56 -6.85 -18.66
CA PRO A 105 -15.06 -5.48 -18.60
C PRO A 105 -14.05 -4.53 -19.21
N ILE A 106 -14.54 -3.59 -20.03
CA ILE A 106 -13.73 -2.54 -20.63
C ILE A 106 -13.81 -1.32 -19.69
N LYS A 107 -12.82 -1.20 -18.80
CA LYS A 107 -12.52 0.00 -17.97
C LYS A 107 -13.74 0.75 -17.40
N GLU A 108 -14.55 0.10 -16.56
CA GLU A 108 -15.57 0.79 -15.78
C GLU A 108 -15.00 1.21 -14.42
N LYS A 109 -14.89 2.52 -14.16
CA LYS A 109 -14.41 3.02 -12.87
C LYS A 109 -15.50 2.82 -11.82
N VAL A 110 -15.20 2.04 -10.78
CA VAL A 110 -16.11 1.74 -9.66
C VAL A 110 -15.44 2.17 -8.36
N SER A 111 -16.16 2.88 -7.50
CA SER A 111 -15.73 3.20 -6.14
C SER A 111 -16.56 2.43 -5.11
N ARG A 112 -15.91 1.94 -4.03
CA ARG A 112 -16.60 1.31 -2.91
C ARG A 112 -15.95 1.68 -1.57
N ILE A 113 -16.78 1.66 -0.54
CA ILE A 113 -16.40 1.64 0.87
C ILE A 113 -16.60 0.18 1.29
N PHE A 114 -15.54 -0.52 1.70
CA PHE A 114 -15.58 -1.96 2.02
C PHE A 114 -15.89 -2.24 3.49
#